data_AF-A0A4R8FWJ7-F1
#
_entry.id   AF-A0A4R8FWJ7-F1
#
_cell.length_a   1.000
_cell.length_b   1.000
_cell.length_c   1.000
_cell.angle_alpha   90.00
_cell.angle_beta   90.00
_cell.angle_gamma   90.00
#
_symmetry.space_group_name_H-M   'P 1'
#
loop_
_entity.id
_entity.type
_entity.pdbx_description
1 polymer ?
#
loop_
_entity_poly.entity_id
_entity_poly.type
_entity_poly.pdbx_seq_one_letter_code
_entity_poly.pdbx_strand_id
1 'polypeptide(L)' 'MGIIPSNTGGFGDVEKAAKVFVTNELEPLQAVFEEINDMVGQEVFRFRPYSLDPSVT' A
#
# COMPACT_ATOMS: atom_id res chain seq x y z
N MET A 1 -41.94 12.51 -1.84
CA MET A 1 -40.75 12.36 -2.73
C MET A 1 -39.55 12.07 -1.85
N GLY A 2 -39.39 10.80 -1.43
CA GLY A 2 -38.26 10.39 -0.60
C GLY A 2 -37.05 10.16 -1.49
N ILE A 3 -36.03 10.99 -1.36
CA ILE A 3 -34.73 10.76 -1.99
C ILE A 3 -34.13 9.57 -1.25
N ILE A 4 -34.04 8.43 -1.92
CA ILE A 4 -33.25 7.31 -1.44
C ILE A 4 -31.79 7.78 -1.51
N PRO A 5 -31.05 7.88 -0.39
CA PRO A 5 -29.64 8.15 -0.48
C PRO A 5 -29.02 6.93 -1.18
N SER A 6 -28.52 7.12 -2.39
CA SER A 6 -27.55 6.17 -2.94
C SER A 6 -26.34 6.25 -2.03
N ASN A 7 -26.20 5.24 -1.18
CA ASN A 7 -24.96 4.95 -0.51
C ASN A 7 -23.93 4.59 -1.59
N THR A 8 -23.29 5.60 -2.18
CA THR A 8 -22.07 5.42 -2.97
C THR A 8 -20.85 5.33 -2.04
N GLY A 9 -21.02 4.79 -0.83
CA GLY A 9 -19.95 4.39 0.08
C GLY A 9 -19.30 3.06 -0.32
N GLY A 10 -19.15 2.82 -1.63
CA GLY A 10 -18.10 1.92 -2.09
C GLY A 10 -16.77 2.62 -1.85
N PHE A 11 -15.69 1.88 -1.61
CA PHE A 11 -14.34 2.36 -1.27
C PHE A 11 -13.69 3.38 -2.24
N GLY A 12 -14.44 3.97 -3.17
CA GLY A 12 -13.92 4.65 -4.34
C GLY A 12 -13.30 3.64 -5.31
N ASP A 13 -12.56 4.20 -6.26
CA ASP A 13 -11.63 3.46 -7.11
C ASP A 13 -10.64 2.69 -6.21
N VAL A 14 -10.78 1.36 -6.15
CA VAL A 14 -9.96 0.46 -5.30
C VAL A 14 -8.48 0.58 -5.66
N GLU A 15 -8.17 0.81 -6.93
CA GLU A 15 -6.80 1.06 -7.38
C GLU A 15 -6.27 2.39 -6.82
N LYS A 16 -7.11 3.43 -6.79
CA LYS A 16 -6.74 4.70 -6.13
C LYS A 16 -6.53 4.53 -4.63
N ALA A 17 -7.40 3.79 -3.95
CA ALA A 17 -7.26 3.51 -2.52
C ALA A 17 -5.97 2.72 -2.22
N ALA A 18 -5.67 1.71 -3.04
CA ALA A 18 -4.45 0.92 -2.93
C ALA A 18 -3.19 1.77 -3.16
N LYS A 19 -3.18 2.66 -4.16
CA LYS A 19 -2.07 3.60 -4.39
C LYS A 19 -1.83 4.51 -3.17
N VAL A 20 -2.89 5.07 -2.61
CA VAL A 20 -2.78 5.93 -1.41
C VAL A 20 -2.24 5.14 -0.22
N PHE A 21 -2.69 3.91 -0.02
CA PHE A 21 -2.18 3.05 1.04
C PHE A 21 -0.70 2.72 0.86
N VAL A 22 -0.28 2.40 -0.37
CA VAL A 22 1.12 2.04 -0.66
C VAL A 22 2.03 3.20 -0.35
N THR A 23 1.72 4.39 -0.84
CA THR A 23 2.55 5.58 -0.63
C THR A 23 2.55 6.07 0.82
N ASN A 24 1.42 5.98 1.52
CA ASN A 24 1.31 6.57 2.86
C ASN A 24 1.66 5.62 4.01
N GLU A 25 1.51 4.31 3.81
CA GLU A 25 1.64 3.32 4.87
C GLU A 25 2.73 2.30 4.54
N LEU A 26 2.67 1.70 3.35
CA LEU A 26 3.56 0.59 2.99
C LEU A 26 5.00 1.03 2.74
N GLU A 27 5.22 2.04 1.90
CA GLU A 27 6.56 2.55 1.57
C GLU A 27 7.30 3.10 2.81
N PRO A 28 6.68 3.92 3.68
CA PRO A 28 7.32 4.35 4.91
C PRO A 28 7.67 3.20 5.84
N LEU A 29 6.78 2.21 5.96
CA LEU A 29 7.03 1.02 6.78
C LEU A 29 8.21 0.21 6.23
N GLN A 30 8.29 0.02 4.91
CA GLN A 30 9.43 -0.65 4.26
C GLN A 30 10.74 0.10 4.54
N ALA A 31 10.75 1.42 4.47
CA ALA A 31 11.94 2.23 4.77
C ALA A 31 12.44 2.01 6.22
N VAL A 32 11.53 1.93 7.20
CA VAL A 32 11.92 1.63 8.60
C VAL A 32 12.58 0.25 8.71
N PHE A 33 12.10 -0.75 7.96
CA PHE A 33 12.75 -2.06 7.94
C PHE A 33 14.09 -2.05 7.21
N GLU A 34 14.24 -1.22 6.18
CA GLU A 34 15.51 -1.06 5.46
C GLU A 34 16.58 -0.40 6.34
N GLU A 35 16.23 0.52 7.26
CA GLU A 35 17.18 1.06 8.24
C GLU A 35 17.81 -0.05 9.12
N ILE A 36 17.11 -1.15 9.35
CA ILE A 36 17.67 -2.29 10.11
C ILE A 36 18.85 -2.91 9.36
N ASN A 37 18.84 -2.91 8.03
CA ASN A 37 19.97 -3.41 7.25
C ASN A 37 21.23 -2.59 7.52
N ASP A 38 21.08 -1.26 7.59
CA ASP A 38 22.17 -0.34 7.89
C ASP A 38 22.68 -0.51 9.33
N MET A 39 21.76 -0.71 10.28
CA MET A 39 22.12 -0.98 11.68
C MET A 39 22.92 -2.28 11.85
N VAL A 40 22.58 -3.33 11.09
CA VAL A 40 23.23 -4.65 11.16
C VAL A 40 24.45 -4.72 10.23
N GLY A 41 24.56 -3.80 9.26
CA GLY A 41 25.60 -3.79 8.24
C GLY A 41 25.46 -4.92 7.21
N GLN A 42 24.25 -5.46 7.04
CA GLN A 42 23.95 -6.59 6.13
C GLN A 42 22.56 -6.41 5.52
N GLU A 43 22.37 -6.82 4.26
CA GLU A 43 21.04 -6.83 3.61
C GLU A 43 20.19 -7.98 4.19
N VAL A 44 19.37 -7.68 5.20
CA VAL A 44 18.44 -8.62 5.84
C VAL A 44 17.04 -8.51 5.23
N PHE A 45 16.59 -7.29 4.95
CA PHE A 45 15.31 -6.98 4.35
C PHE A 45 15.49 -6.47 2.93
N ARG A 46 14.76 -7.05 1.97
CA ARG A 46 14.70 -6.55 0.59
C ARG A 46 13.28 -6.72 0.07
N PHE A 47 12.67 -5.60 -0.31
CA PHE A 47 11.29 -5.60 -0.81
C PHE A 47 11.26 -5.71 -2.34
N ARG A 48 10.20 -6.35 -2.85
CA ARG A 48 9.92 -6.38 -4.29
C ARG A 48 9.16 -5.11 -4.68
N PRO A 49 9.28 -4.63 -5.92
CA PRO A 49 8.43 -3.55 -6.42
C PRO A 49 6.95 -3.88 -6.22
N TYR A 50 6.20 -2.93 -5.69
CA TYR A 50 4.76 -3.08 -5.54
C TYR A 50 4.08 -3.23 -6.91
N SER A 51 3.16 -4.20 -7.03
CA SER A 51 2.32 -4.40 -8.20
C SER A 51 0.87 -4.64 -7.77
N LEU A 52 -0.06 -4.06 -8.52
CA LEU A 52 -1.50 -4.34 -8.41
C LEU A 52 -1.92 -5.57 -9.22
N ASP A 53 -1.01 -6.13 -10.02
CA ASP A 53 -1.29 -7.29 -10.85
C ASP A 53 -1.24 -8.58 -10.00
N PRO A 54 -2.37 -9.30 -9.84
CA PRO A 54 -2.43 -10.53 -9.05
C PRO A 54 -1.61 -11.69 -9.65
N SER A 55 -1.11 -11.57 -10.88
CA SER A 55 -0.21 -12.56 -11.48
C SER A 55 1.26 -12.40 -11.05
N VAL A 56 1.58 -11.30 -10.36
CA VAL A 56 2.92 -10.99 -9.84
C VAL A 56 2.94 -11.24 -8.33
N THR A 57 2.90 -12.51 -7.92
CA THR A 57 3.15 -12.95 -6.53
C THR A 57 4.23 -14.02 -6.53
#